data_AF-X1T389-F1
#
_entry.id   AF-X1T389-F1
#
_cell.length_a   1.000
_cell.length_b   1.000
_cell.length_c   1.000
_cell.angle_alpha   90.00
_cell.angle_beta   90.00
_cell.angle_gamma   90.00
#
_symmetry.space_group_name_H-M   'P 1'
#
loop_
_entity.id
_entity.type
_entity.pdbx_description
1 polymer ?
#
loop_
_entity_poly.entity_id
_entity_poly.type
_entity_poly.pdbx_seq_one_letter_code
_entity_poly.pdbx_strand_id
1 'polypeptide(L)'
;MVVRRDGDQKRIYYHCSRHYRSWDKDACTYRRFLPGSWDEVVWDFVFALLSDNSWIEEQLTVEQNKSTATTKLLDKEQRKIAQIQAKIAKIQEGFEVGIYNMDEAKKRISSYHSAITKAEREIERLRQLSGTGLNTFDIDTLRQELKALAERNLDDATF
;
A
#
# COMPACT_ATOMS: atom_id res chain seq x y z
N MET A 1 -1.85 16.54 14.28
CA MET A 1 -1.14 17.76 14.71
C MET A 1 -1.23 18.80 13.62
N VAL A 2 -1.20 20.10 13.94
CA VAL A 2 -1.33 21.17 12.94
C VAL A 2 -0.11 22.08 13.04
N VAL A 3 0.56 22.33 11.92
CA VAL A 3 1.68 23.29 11.83
C VAL A 3 1.09 24.69 11.75
N ARG A 4 1.53 25.61 12.61
CA ARG A 4 1.18 27.04 12.51
C ARG A 4 2.43 27.90 12.64
N ARG A 5 2.49 28.97 11.85
CA ARG A 5 3.49 30.03 12.00
C ARG A 5 2.99 31.07 12.98
N ASP A 6 3.83 31.44 13.93
CA ASP A 6 3.57 32.56 14.82
C ASP A 6 4.02 33.86 14.14
N GLY A 7 3.10 34.83 14.04
CA GLY A 7 3.26 36.03 13.21
C GLY A 7 4.33 37.00 13.72
N ASP A 8 4.57 37.00 15.03
CA ASP A 8 5.49 37.95 15.68
C ASP A 8 6.95 37.51 15.67
N GLN A 9 7.21 36.19 15.66
CA GLN A 9 8.56 35.63 15.81
C GLN A 9 9.05 34.83 14.60
N LYS A 10 8.25 34.72 13.52
CA LYS A 10 8.51 33.83 12.35
C LYS A 10 8.82 32.37 12.74
N ARG A 11 8.48 31.95 13.96
CA ARG A 11 8.71 30.58 14.45
C ARG A 11 7.56 29.68 14.03
N ILE A 12 7.89 28.45 13.65
CA ILE A 12 6.93 27.40 13.34
C ILE A 12 6.66 26.63 14.63
N TYR A 13 5.40 26.31 14.90
CA TYR A 13 5.00 25.47 16.02
C TYR A 13 4.09 24.35 15.53
N TYR A 14 4.26 23.17 16.12
CA TYR A 14 3.27 22.12 16.00
C TYR A 14 2.27 22.23 17.15
N HIS A 15 1.00 22.06 16.81
CA HIS A 15 -0.11 22.13 17.74
C HIS A 15 -0.80 20.78 17.84
N CYS A 16 -1.08 20.35 19.07
CA CYS A 16 -1.97 19.23 19.29
C CYS A 16 -3.39 19.67 18.93
N SER A 17 -3.98 19.05 17.91
CA SER A 17 -5.35 19.36 17.47
C SER A 17 -6.39 19.12 18.56
N ARG A 18 -6.12 18.19 19.48
CA ARG A 18 -6.98 17.87 20.62
C ARG A 18 -7.01 18.97 21.69
N HIS A 19 -5.91 19.74 21.84
CA HIS A 19 -5.85 20.86 22.77
C HIS A 19 -6.84 21.98 22.40
N TYR A 20 -7.10 22.18 21.11
CA TYR A 20 -7.96 23.26 20.60
C TYR A 20 -9.42 22.84 20.41
N ARG A 21 -9.80 21.63 20.84
CA ARG A 21 -11.19 21.16 20.83
C ARG A 21 -11.81 21.47 22.19
N SER A 22 -12.45 22.63 22.31
CA SER A 22 -13.06 23.10 23.57
C SER A 22 -14.19 22.19 24.10
N TRP A 23 -14.73 21.30 23.26
CA TRP A 23 -15.76 20.33 23.60
C TRP A 23 -15.23 18.94 23.99
N ASP A 24 -13.92 18.71 23.94
CA ASP A 24 -13.31 17.43 24.34
C ASP A 24 -13.11 17.40 25.86
N LYS A 25 -13.66 16.40 26.54
CA LYS A 25 -13.54 16.23 28.00
C LYS A 25 -12.13 15.84 28.43
N ASP A 26 -11.35 15.29 27.51
CA ASP A 26 -9.98 14.84 27.70
C ASP A 26 -9.02 15.69 26.84
N ALA A 27 -9.21 17.02 26.89
CA ALA A 27 -8.38 17.94 26.13
C ALA A 27 -6.90 17.74 26.46
N CYS A 28 -6.06 17.62 25.43
CA CYS A 28 -4.63 17.45 25.62
C CYS A 28 -4.04 18.67 26.34
N THR A 29 -3.24 18.45 27.38
CA THR A 29 -2.59 19.51 28.17
C THR A 29 -1.44 20.19 27.42
N TYR A 30 -0.90 19.55 26.38
CA TYR A 30 0.19 20.09 25.57
C TYR A 30 -0.33 21.07 24.50
N ARG A 31 -0.01 22.36 24.67
CA ARG A 31 -0.50 23.48 23.84
C ARG A 31 0.25 23.67 22.52
N ARG A 32 1.58 23.67 22.56
CA ARG A 32 2.47 23.89 21.41
C ARG A 32 3.83 23.26 21.67
N PHE A 33 4.49 22.80 20.62
CA PHE A 33 5.91 22.45 20.67
C PHE A 33 6.66 23.07 19.49
N LEU A 34 7.94 23.36 19.71
CA LEU A 34 8.86 23.85 18.69
C LEU A 34 9.33 22.64 17.87
N PRO A 35 9.19 22.65 16.53
CA PRO A 35 9.69 21.58 15.64
C PRO A 35 11.16 21.24 15.94
N GLY A 36 12.02 22.26 15.95
CA GLY A 36 13.45 22.08 16.12
C GLY A 36 13.89 21.44 17.45
N SER A 37 13.04 21.42 18.48
CA SER A 37 13.39 20.74 19.75
C SER A 37 13.17 19.23 19.72
N TRP A 38 12.52 18.71 18.68
CA TRP A 38 12.29 17.28 18.47
C TRP A 38 12.94 16.77 17.19
N ASP A 39 13.25 17.65 16.25
CA ASP A 39 13.90 17.27 15.01
C ASP A 39 15.21 16.53 15.29
N GLU A 40 16.06 17.01 16.21
CA GLU A 40 17.28 16.30 16.64
C GLU A 40 16.99 14.90 17.19
N VAL A 41 16.00 14.77 18.08
CA VAL A 41 15.63 13.49 18.68
C VAL A 41 15.07 12.52 17.64
N VAL A 42 14.23 13.00 16.73
CA VAL A 42 13.67 12.20 15.63
C VAL A 42 14.79 11.77 14.69
N TRP A 43 15.73 12.67 14.39
CA TRP A 43 16.89 12.36 13.57
C TRP A 43 17.82 11.35 14.22
N ASP A 44 18.05 11.40 15.53
CA ASP A 44 18.81 10.38 16.26
C ASP A 44 18.16 9.00 16.12
N PHE A 45 16.84 8.91 16.21
CA PHE A 45 16.12 7.65 15.99
C PHE A 45 16.20 7.17 14.54
N VAL A 46 16.01 8.08 13.57
CA VAL A 46 16.11 7.76 12.13
C VAL A 46 17.53 7.31 11.80
N PHE A 47 18.55 8.00 12.34
CA PHE A 47 19.96 7.65 12.21
C PHE A 47 20.23 6.25 12.75
N ALA A 48 19.77 5.97 13.99
CA ALA A 48 19.99 4.68 14.63
C ALA A 48 19.35 3.53 13.84
N LEU A 49 18.12 3.75 13.33
CA LEU A 49 17.40 2.76 12.52
C LEU A 49 18.04 2.56 11.15
N LEU A 50 18.52 3.63 10.51
CA LEU A 50 19.18 3.54 9.20
C LEU A 50 20.60 2.98 9.28
N SER A 51 21.26 3.15 10.42
CA SER A 51 22.58 2.56 10.70
C SER A 51 22.48 1.07 11.00
N ASP A 52 21.31 0.57 11.39
CA ASP A 52 21.07 -0.85 11.63
C ASP A 52 20.68 -1.56 10.32
N ASN A 53 21.71 -2.04 9.62
CA ASN A 53 21.54 -2.86 8.42
C ASN A 53 20.68 -4.12 8.65
N SER A 54 20.69 -4.69 9.85
CA SER A 54 19.90 -5.89 10.15
C SER A 54 18.41 -5.57 10.20
N TRP A 55 18.06 -4.44 10.80
CA TRP A 55 16.69 -3.93 10.84
C TRP A 55 16.19 -3.57 9.43
N ILE A 56 17.00 -2.90 8.62
CA ILE A 56 16.64 -2.57 7.21
C ILE A 56 16.32 -3.84 6.41
N GLU A 57 17.20 -4.85 6.45
CA GLU A 57 16.98 -6.08 5.69
C GLU A 57 15.77 -6.88 6.20
N GLU A 58 15.49 -6.85 7.51
CA GLU A 58 14.26 -7.42 8.07
C GLU A 58 13.01 -6.72 7.52
N GLN A 59 12.99 -5.38 7.51
CA GLN A 59 11.86 -4.62 6.96
C GLN A 59 11.68 -4.84 5.46
N LEU A 60 12.78 -4.87 4.69
CA LEU A 60 12.74 -5.18 3.25
C LEU A 60 12.18 -6.59 3.01
N THR A 61 12.56 -7.56 3.85
CA THR A 61 12.04 -8.94 3.76
C THR A 61 10.53 -8.99 4.05
N VAL A 62 10.05 -8.24 5.04
CA VAL A 62 8.61 -8.16 5.34
C VAL A 62 7.84 -7.59 4.16
N GLU A 63 8.31 -6.50 3.56
CA GLU A 63 7.67 -5.90 2.38
C GLU A 63 7.77 -6.82 1.15
N GLN A 64 8.89 -7.51 0.95
CA GLN A 64 9.04 -8.51 -0.11
C GLN A 64 8.04 -9.66 0.04
N ASN A 65 7.83 -10.13 1.26
CA ASN A 65 6.87 -11.19 1.55
C ASN A 65 5.43 -10.74 1.29
N LYS A 66 5.07 -9.50 1.67
CA LYS A 66 3.76 -8.91 1.36
C LYS A 66 3.52 -8.77 -0.14
N SER A 67 4.52 -8.26 -0.86
CA SER A 67 4.48 -8.16 -2.32
C SER A 67 4.29 -9.52 -2.98
N THR A 68 5.12 -10.50 -2.60
CA THR A 68 5.05 -11.88 -3.11
C THR A 68 3.70 -12.53 -2.82
N ALA A 69 3.16 -12.36 -1.62
CA ALA A 69 1.84 -12.88 -1.25
C ALA A 69 0.74 -12.28 -2.13
N THR A 70 0.82 -10.98 -2.42
CA THR A 70 -0.17 -10.28 -3.24
C THR A 70 -0.10 -10.70 -4.71
N THR A 71 1.10 -10.86 -5.27
CA THR A 71 1.29 -11.43 -6.61
C THR A 71 0.70 -12.84 -6.73
N LYS A 72 0.94 -13.70 -5.73
CA LYS A 72 0.33 -15.06 -5.71
C LYS A 72 -1.20 -15.02 -5.72
N LEU A 73 -1.82 -14.04 -5.04
CA LEU A 73 -3.27 -13.86 -5.05
C LEU A 73 -3.77 -13.36 -6.41
N LEU A 74 -3.06 -12.43 -7.04
CA LEU A 74 -3.36 -11.96 -8.40
C LEU A 74 -3.29 -13.10 -9.41
N ASP A 75 -2.22 -13.90 -9.39
CA ASP A 75 -2.04 -15.06 -10.27
C ASP A 75 -3.15 -16.11 -10.08
N LYS A 76 -3.65 -16.25 -8.84
CA LYS A 76 -4.74 -17.16 -8.53
C LYS A 76 -6.05 -16.70 -9.17
N GLU A 77 -6.40 -15.42 -9.03
CA GLU A 77 -7.64 -14.89 -9.64
C GLU A 77 -7.54 -14.84 -11.17
N GLN A 78 -6.37 -14.52 -11.74
CA GLN A 78 -6.15 -14.60 -13.19
C GLN A 78 -6.31 -16.04 -13.72
N ARG A 79 -5.74 -17.03 -13.05
CA ARG A 79 -5.93 -18.46 -13.41
C ARG A 79 -7.39 -18.87 -13.34
N LYS A 80 -8.13 -18.39 -12.36
CA LYS A 80 -9.57 -18.65 -12.22
C LYS A 80 -10.37 -18.07 -13.40
N ILE A 81 -10.05 -16.84 -13.83
CA ILE A 81 -10.64 -16.25 -15.03
C ILE A 81 -10.34 -17.11 -16.26
N ALA A 82 -9.09 -17.49 -16.49
CA ALA A 82 -8.69 -18.32 -17.62
C ALA A 82 -9.42 -19.68 -17.64
N GLN A 83 -9.56 -20.32 -16.48
CA GLN A 83 -10.33 -21.58 -16.36
C GLN A 83 -11.81 -21.38 -16.69
N ILE A 84 -12.42 -20.28 -16.26
CA ILE A 84 -13.82 -19.98 -16.58
C ILE A 84 -13.98 -19.67 -18.06
N GLN A 85 -13.07 -18.90 -18.66
CA GLN A 85 -13.06 -18.62 -20.10
C GLN A 85 -12.97 -19.91 -20.92
N ALA A 86 -12.11 -20.86 -20.53
CA ALA A 86 -12.04 -22.17 -21.17
C ALA A 86 -13.36 -22.97 -21.04
N LYS A 87 -14.08 -22.85 -19.93
CA LYS A 87 -15.41 -23.46 -19.76
C LYS A 87 -16.47 -22.80 -20.65
N ILE A 88 -16.41 -21.48 -20.80
CA ILE A 88 -17.29 -20.74 -21.73
C ILE A 88 -17.05 -21.21 -23.16
N ALA A 89 -15.79 -21.31 -23.59
CA ALA A 89 -15.43 -21.78 -24.94
C ALA A 89 -16.03 -23.18 -25.21
N LYS A 90 -15.89 -24.12 -24.27
CA LYS A 90 -16.50 -25.46 -24.39
C LYS A 90 -18.03 -25.44 -24.51
N ILE A 91 -18.69 -24.47 -23.88
CA ILE A 91 -20.16 -24.32 -23.99
C ILE A 91 -20.53 -23.77 -25.36
N GLN A 92 -19.74 -22.84 -25.89
CA GLN A 92 -19.92 -22.30 -27.24
C GLN A 92 -19.73 -23.40 -28.30
N GLU A 93 -18.66 -24.18 -28.22
CA GLU A 93 -18.44 -25.35 -29.08
C GLU A 93 -19.59 -26.36 -28.96
N GLY A 94 -20.04 -26.67 -27.73
CA GLY A 94 -21.16 -27.58 -27.52
C GLY A 94 -22.49 -27.05 -28.09
N PHE A 95 -22.68 -25.72 -28.10
CA PHE A 95 -23.84 -25.10 -28.75
C PHE A 95 -23.77 -25.22 -30.28
N GLU A 96 -22.59 -25.00 -30.87
CA GLU A 96 -22.38 -25.15 -32.33
C GLU A 96 -22.62 -26.59 -32.81
N VAL A 97 -22.27 -27.58 -31.99
CA VAL A 97 -22.50 -29.01 -32.26
C VAL A 97 -23.94 -29.45 -31.91
N GLY A 98 -24.77 -28.55 -31.36
CA GLY A 98 -26.17 -28.83 -31.04
C GLY A 98 -26.41 -29.59 -29.72
N ILE A 99 -25.40 -29.68 -28.85
CA ILE A 99 -25.50 -30.30 -27.51
C ILE A 99 -26.35 -29.42 -26.57
N TYR A 100 -26.30 -28.10 -26.76
CA TYR A 100 -27.09 -27.14 -25.99
C TYR A 100 -28.07 -26.39 -26.89
N ASN A 101 -29.25 -26.09 -26.37
CA ASN A 101 -30.12 -25.07 -26.98
C ASN A 101 -29.64 -23.66 -26.61
N MET A 102 -30.15 -22.65 -27.32
CA MET A 102 -29.69 -21.26 -27.17
C MET A 102 -29.91 -20.73 -25.74
N ASP A 103 -31.03 -21.06 -25.11
CA ASP A 103 -31.36 -20.57 -23.78
C ASP A 103 -30.50 -21.21 -22.69
N GLU A 104 -30.20 -22.51 -22.80
CA GLU A 104 -29.29 -23.22 -21.91
C GLU A 104 -27.86 -22.70 -22.02
N ALA A 105 -27.37 -22.50 -23.25
CA ALA A 105 -26.04 -21.95 -23.49
C ALA A 105 -25.93 -20.54 -22.88
N LYS A 106 -26.90 -19.65 -23.14
CA LYS A 106 -26.94 -18.30 -22.57
C LYS A 106 -26.99 -18.31 -21.04
N LYS A 107 -27.84 -19.15 -20.44
CA LYS A 107 -27.97 -19.25 -18.98
C LYS A 107 -26.67 -19.73 -18.31
N ARG A 108 -25.96 -20.68 -18.93
CA ARG A 108 -24.66 -21.16 -18.40
C ARG A 108 -23.57 -20.11 -18.56
N ILE A 109 -23.49 -19.46 -19.73
CA ILE A 109 -22.50 -18.41 -20.01
C ILE A 109 -22.71 -17.21 -19.09
N SER A 110 -23.95 -16.78 -18.82
CA SER A 110 -24.22 -15.65 -17.92
C SER A 110 -23.77 -15.91 -16.48
N SER A 111 -23.95 -17.13 -15.98
CA SER A 111 -23.45 -17.56 -14.67
C SER A 111 -21.92 -17.46 -14.60
N TYR A 112 -21.22 -17.89 -15.65
CA TYR A 112 -19.77 -17.77 -15.74
C TYR A 112 -19.28 -16.33 -15.88
N HIS A 113 -19.99 -15.47 -16.61
CA HIS A 113 -19.69 -14.04 -16.66
C HIS A 113 -19.81 -13.39 -15.28
N SER A 114 -20.83 -13.73 -14.48
CA SER A 114 -20.93 -13.25 -13.11
C SER A 114 -19.71 -13.66 -12.26
N ALA A 115 -19.22 -14.89 -12.44
CA ALA A 115 -18.02 -15.36 -11.76
C ALA A 115 -16.74 -14.64 -12.23
N ILE A 116 -16.61 -14.34 -13.53
CA ILE A 116 -15.52 -13.53 -14.08
C ILE A 116 -15.55 -12.12 -13.47
N THR A 117 -16.69 -11.44 -13.50
CA THR A 117 -16.82 -10.09 -12.94
C THR A 117 -16.45 -10.03 -11.46
N LYS A 118 -16.77 -11.07 -10.68
CA LYS A 118 -16.32 -11.16 -9.28
C LYS A 118 -14.81 -11.27 -9.16
N ALA A 119 -14.16 -12.08 -9.99
CA ALA A 119 -12.71 -12.23 -9.99
C ALA A 119 -12.00 -10.94 -10.48
N GLU A 120 -12.56 -10.25 -11.47
CA GLU A 120 -12.04 -8.96 -11.95
C GLU A 120 -12.10 -7.87 -10.88
N ARG A 121 -13.21 -7.78 -10.13
CA ARG A 121 -13.32 -6.86 -9.00
C ARG A 121 -12.29 -7.16 -7.91
N GLU A 122 -12.02 -8.43 -7.66
CA GLU A 122 -11.01 -8.84 -6.69
C GLU A 122 -9.60 -8.50 -7.14
N ILE A 123 -9.28 -8.70 -8.43
CA ILE A 123 -8.03 -8.25 -9.03
C ILE A 123 -7.87 -6.74 -8.87
N GLU A 124 -8.92 -5.97 -9.15
CA GLU A 124 -8.90 -4.52 -8.99
C GLU A 124 -8.68 -4.11 -7.52
N ARG A 125 -9.37 -4.76 -6.58
CA ARG A 125 -9.15 -4.56 -5.14
C ARG A 125 -7.72 -4.87 -4.72
N LEU A 126 -7.16 -5.99 -5.19
CA LEU A 126 -5.78 -6.39 -4.89
C LEU A 126 -4.76 -5.43 -5.49
N ARG A 127 -5.01 -4.92 -6.71
CA ARG A 127 -4.19 -3.87 -7.34
C ARG A 127 -4.25 -2.56 -6.58
N GLN A 128 -5.41 -2.15 -6.08
CA GLN A 128 -5.54 -0.93 -5.27
C GLN A 128 -4.80 -1.05 -3.94
N LEU A 129 -4.88 -2.21 -3.28
CA LEU A 129 -4.10 -2.51 -2.07
C LEU A 129 -2.59 -2.52 -2.34
N SER A 130 -2.17 -2.98 -3.52
CA SER A 130 -0.77 -2.97 -3.95
C SER A 130 -0.30 -1.56 -4.37
N GLY A 131 -1.19 -0.77 -4.98
CA GLY A 131 -0.88 0.58 -5.45
C GLY A 131 -0.81 1.63 -4.33
N THR A 132 -1.35 1.33 -3.14
CA THR A 132 -1.22 2.17 -1.94
C THR A 132 0.00 1.84 -1.08
N GLY A 133 0.65 0.69 -1.32
CA GLY A 133 1.89 0.30 -0.63
C GLY A 133 2.99 0.01 -1.63
N LEU A 134 3.89 0.99 -1.84
CA LEU A 134 5.14 0.83 -2.58
C LEU A 134 4.99 0.04 -3.89
N ASN A 135 4.37 0.73 -4.84
CA ASN A 135 4.13 0.32 -6.21
C ASN A 135 5.38 -0.27 -6.89
N THR A 136 5.62 -1.58 -6.80
CA THR A 136 6.71 -2.29 -7.52
C THR A 136 8.01 -1.48 -7.59
N PHE A 137 8.35 -0.77 -6.51
CA PHE A 137 9.72 -0.30 -6.38
C PHE A 137 10.52 -1.57 -6.25
N ASP A 138 11.46 -1.76 -7.17
CA ASP A 138 12.41 -2.84 -7.07
C ASP A 138 13.01 -2.76 -5.67
N ILE A 139 12.76 -3.81 -4.87
CA ILE A 139 13.21 -3.88 -3.49
C ILE A 139 14.73 -3.74 -3.45
N ASP A 140 15.40 -4.12 -4.55
CA ASP A 140 16.82 -3.90 -4.75
C ASP A 140 17.16 -2.41 -4.94
N THR A 141 16.33 -1.64 -5.66
CA THR A 141 16.46 -0.18 -5.74
C THR A 141 16.22 0.47 -4.37
N LEU A 142 15.18 0.06 -3.63
CA LEU A 142 14.94 0.57 -2.28
C LEU A 142 16.09 0.24 -1.33
N ARG A 143 16.65 -0.97 -1.42
CA ARG A 143 17.84 -1.37 -0.68
C ARG A 143 19.03 -0.49 -1.04
N GLN A 144 19.25 -0.21 -2.32
CA GLN A 144 20.34 0.66 -2.78
C GLN A 144 20.15 2.10 -2.31
N GLU A 145 18.92 2.63 -2.35
CA GLU A 145 18.60 3.97 -1.85
C GLU A 145 18.81 4.08 -0.35
N LEU A 146 18.36 3.10 0.44
CA LEU A 146 18.55 3.08 1.90
C LEU A 146 20.04 2.97 2.27
N LYS A 147 20.81 2.13 1.56
CA LYS A 147 22.26 2.05 1.73
C LYS A 147 22.96 3.35 1.35
N ALA A 148 22.61 3.94 0.21
CA ALA A 148 23.16 5.22 -0.21
C ALA A 148 22.81 6.34 0.77
N LEU A 149 21.64 6.29 1.42
CA LEU A 149 21.22 7.27 2.43
C LEU A 149 21.94 7.09 3.76
N ALA A 150 22.23 5.84 4.15
CA ALA A 150 23.11 5.55 5.29
C ALA A 150 24.58 5.94 5.01
N GLU A 151 25.07 5.72 3.79
CA GLU A 151 26.46 5.98 3.38
C GLU A 151 26.75 7.45 3.07
N ARG A 152 25.76 8.25 2.65
CA ARG A 152 25.92 9.68 2.30
C ARG A 152 26.24 10.59 3.48
N ASN A 153 26.62 10.01 4.62
CA ASN A 153 26.70 10.67 5.91
C ASN A 153 25.35 11.31 6.27
N LEU A 154 24.68 10.70 7.23
CA LEU A 154 23.71 11.42 8.05
C LEU A 154 24.34 12.68 8.72
N ASP A 155 25.68 12.83 8.71
CA ASP A 155 26.39 14.03 9.18
C ASP A 155 26.17 15.29 8.32
N ASP A 156 25.89 15.15 7.01
CA ASP A 156 25.61 16.29 6.10
C ASP A 156 24.11 16.50 5.86
N ALA A 157 23.26 15.62 6.40
CA ALA A 157 21.80 15.72 6.30
C ALA A 157 21.24 16.77 7.28
N THR A 158 21.61 18.03 7.09
CA THR A 158 21.02 19.17 7.80
C THR A 158 19.81 19.72 7.06
N PHE A 159 18.73 20.02 7.79
CA PHE A 159 17.61 20.86 7.33
C PHE A 159 17.63 22.23 8.02
#